data_AF-A0A936GET8-F1
#
_entry.id   AF-A0A936GET8-F1
#
_cell.length_a   1.000
_cell.length_b   1.000
_cell.length_c   1.000
_cell.angle_alpha   90.00
_cell.angle_beta   90.00
_cell.angle_gamma   90.00
#
_symmetry.space_group_name_H-M   'P 1'
#
loop_
_entity.id
_entity.type
_entity.pdbx_description
1 polymer ?
#
loop_
_entity_poly.entity_id
_entity_poly.type
_entity_poly.pdbx_seq_one_letter_code
_entity_poly.pdbx_strand_id
1 'polypeptide(L)'
;MKKSIKIILSVFVLLCMIFIIINIRDSASKKSTFKSVLADVDTNTVSLIVIKNKNITNGIDLVKTDSVWNIIYNNKTFLVDKLMIDSILQQIDIVKPRRIASKQKISWAEYEVNDSLGTLVSIYDQKNKK
;
A
#
# COMPACT_ATOMS: atom_id res chain seq x y z
N MET A 1 -49.97 24.70 32.14
CA MET A 1 -48.71 25.11 31.48
C MET A 1 -47.54 24.10 31.54
N LYS A 2 -47.55 23.04 32.39
CA LYS A 2 -46.42 22.08 32.50
C LYS A 2 -46.37 20.95 31.45
N LYS A 3 -47.40 20.75 30.62
CA LYS A 3 -47.46 19.64 29.64
C LYS A 3 -46.65 19.94 28.38
N SER A 4 -46.75 21.16 27.85
CA SER A 4 -46.03 21.57 26.63
C SER A 4 -44.51 21.60 26.82
N ILE A 5 -44.03 21.99 28.01
CA ILE A 5 -42.59 22.00 28.32
C ILE A 5 -42.01 20.57 28.37
N LYS A 6 -42.79 19.58 28.85
CA LYS A 6 -42.37 18.17 28.88
C LYS A 6 -42.30 17.57 27.47
N ILE A 7 -43.20 17.97 26.58
CA ILE A 7 -43.19 17.52 25.18
C ILE A 7 -41.97 18.08 24.46
N ILE A 8 -41.68 19.38 24.63
CA ILE A 8 -40.50 20.03 24.06
C ILE A 8 -39.22 19.36 24.57
N LEU A 9 -39.13 19.08 25.88
CA LEU A 9 -37.98 18.41 26.48
C LEU A 9 -37.81 16.98 25.94
N SER A 10 -38.92 16.23 25.77
CA SER A 10 -38.88 14.87 25.23
C SER A 10 -38.41 14.84 23.77
N VAL A 11 -38.87 15.79 22.95
CA VAL A 11 -38.44 15.90 21.55
C VAL A 11 -36.97 16.32 21.47
N PHE A 12 -36.54 17.22 22.34
CA PHE A 12 -35.14 17.64 22.41
C PHE A 12 -34.20 16.48 22.79
N VAL A 13 -34.57 15.69 23.81
CA VAL A 13 -33.80 14.51 24.21
C VAL A 13 -33.72 13.48 23.08
N LEU A 14 -34.85 13.24 22.39
CA LEU A 14 -34.88 12.34 21.24
C LEU A 14 -33.95 12.81 20.12
N LEU A 15 -33.96 14.10 19.80
CA LEU A 15 -33.12 14.68 18.75
C LEU A 15 -31.64 14.66 19.13
N CYS A 16 -31.30 14.95 20.40
CA CYS A 16 -29.93 14.80 20.92
C CYS A 16 -29.42 13.37 20.80
N MET A 17 -30.26 12.38 21.10
CA MET A 17 -29.88 10.96 21.02
C MET A 17 -29.56 10.56 19.58
N ILE A 18 -30.37 10.99 18.61
CA ILE A 18 -30.14 10.77 17.18
C ILE A 18 -28.84 11.46 16.73
N PHE A 19 -28.61 12.71 17.13
CA PHE A 19 -27.40 13.46 16.79
C PHE A 19 -26.13 12.77 17.30
N ILE A 20 -26.14 12.27 18.54
CA ILE A 20 -25.01 11.53 19.13
C ILE A 20 -24.72 10.25 18.32
N ILE A 21 -25.75 9.50 17.93
CA ILE A 21 -25.58 8.28 17.13
C ILE A 21 -24.94 8.60 15.77
N ILE A 22 -25.39 9.65 15.09
CA ILE A 22 -24.83 10.09 13.80
C ILE A 22 -23.38 10.53 13.98
N ASN A 23 -23.10 11.33 15.01
CA ASN A 23 -21.76 11.89 15.24
C ASN A 23 -20.73 10.81 15.60
N ILE A 24 -21.11 9.79 16.38
CA ILE A 24 -20.24 8.65 16.70
C ILE A 24 -19.95 7.82 15.44
N ARG A 25 -20.97 7.58 14.59
CA ARG A 25 -20.80 6.85 13.33
C ARG A 25 -19.92 7.60 12.32
N ASP A 26 -20.09 8.92 12.20
CA ASP A 26 -19.28 9.75 11.32
C ASP A 26 -17.84 9.95 11.84
N SER A 27 -17.65 9.99 13.15
CA SER A 27 -16.32 10.13 13.75
C SER A 27 -15.49 8.85 13.61
N ALA A 28 -16.12 7.68 13.59
CA ALA A 28 -15.46 6.39 13.35
C ALA A 28 -14.90 6.25 11.93
N SER A 29 -15.45 6.96 10.93
CA SER A 29 -15.01 6.88 9.53
C SER A 29 -13.92 7.89 9.15
N LYS A 30 -13.63 8.88 10.02
CA LYS A 30 -12.79 10.06 9.67
C LYS A 30 -11.31 10.00 10.05
N LYS A 31 -10.79 8.90 10.59
CA LYS A 31 -9.35 8.78 10.90
C LYS A 31 -8.69 7.69 10.08
N SER A 32 -8.34 8.03 8.85
CA SER A 32 -7.29 7.33 8.13
C SER A 32 -6.23 8.35 7.80
N THR A 33 -5.32 8.59 8.75
CA THR A 33 -4.06 9.30 8.50
C THR A 33 -3.32 8.49 7.46
N PHE A 34 -3.52 8.81 6.19
CA PHE A 34 -2.90 8.10 5.10
C PHE A 34 -1.42 8.48 5.12
N LYS A 35 -0.56 7.49 5.34
CA LYS A 35 0.89 7.71 5.24
C LYS A 35 1.18 8.20 3.82
N SER A 36 1.79 9.38 3.71
CA SER A 36 2.18 9.99 2.44
C SER A 36 3.31 9.25 1.73
N VAL A 37 3.93 8.28 2.41
CA VAL A 37 5.07 7.48 1.94
C VAL A 37 4.65 6.01 1.94
N LEU A 38 4.72 5.35 0.78
CA LEU A 38 4.37 3.94 0.61
C LEU A 38 5.48 3.01 1.08
N ALA A 39 6.73 3.39 0.89
CA ALA A 39 7.91 2.68 1.37
C ALA A 39 9.05 3.69 1.52
N ASP A 40 9.71 3.70 2.68
CA ASP A 40 10.96 4.42 2.90
C ASP A 40 12.07 3.41 2.60
N VAL A 41 12.59 3.46 1.37
CA VAL A 41 13.57 2.48 0.89
C VAL A 41 14.90 3.19 0.77
N ASP A 42 15.84 2.87 1.67
CA ASP A 42 17.22 3.30 1.52
C ASP A 42 17.84 2.55 0.33
N THR A 43 17.94 3.25 -0.80
CA THR A 43 18.47 2.72 -2.05
C THR A 43 19.90 2.17 -1.91
N ASN A 44 20.64 2.55 -0.87
CA ASN A 44 21.99 2.02 -0.60
C ASN A 44 21.98 0.61 0.00
N THR A 45 20.91 0.20 0.71
CA THR A 45 20.85 -1.07 1.43
C THR A 45 20.10 -2.18 0.68
N VAL A 46 19.42 -1.82 -0.42
CA VAL A 46 18.71 -2.77 -1.28
C VAL A 46 19.69 -3.79 -1.87
N SER A 47 19.41 -5.07 -1.60
CA SER A 47 20.29 -6.18 -1.96
C SER A 47 19.60 -7.26 -2.80
N LEU A 48 18.27 -7.28 -2.80
CA LEU A 48 17.46 -8.22 -3.58
C LEU A 48 16.19 -7.53 -4.04
N ILE A 49 15.87 -7.65 -5.32
CA ILE A 49 14.59 -7.22 -5.89
C ILE A 49 13.97 -8.44 -6.57
N VAL A 50 12.78 -8.83 -6.16
CA VAL A 50 12.03 -9.96 -6.71
C VAL A 50 10.84 -9.40 -7.49
N ILE A 51 10.77 -9.72 -8.78
CA ILE A 51 9.67 -9.30 -9.65
C ILE A 51 8.87 -10.55 -10.04
N LYS A 52 7.58 -10.56 -9.72
CA LYS A 52 6.63 -11.61 -10.14
C LYS A 52 5.50 -10.99 -10.94
N ASN A 53 5.12 -11.62 -12.04
CA ASN A 53 4.02 -11.20 -12.91
C ASN A 53 3.32 -12.46 -13.44
N LYS A 54 2.02 -12.37 -13.74
CA LYS A 54 1.24 -13.41 -14.43
C LYS A 54 1.95 -14.05 -15.63
N ASN A 55 2.72 -13.27 -16.39
CA ASN A 55 3.43 -13.74 -17.59
C ASN A 55 4.81 -14.36 -17.28
N ILE A 56 5.28 -14.30 -16.03
CA ILE A 56 6.62 -14.73 -15.62
C ILE A 56 6.48 -15.82 -14.54
N THR A 57 6.43 -17.07 -14.97
CA THR A 57 6.19 -18.24 -14.11
C THR A 57 7.24 -18.42 -13.01
N ASN A 58 8.49 -18.05 -13.27
CA ASN A 58 9.62 -18.30 -12.37
C ASN A 58 10.12 -17.05 -11.62
N GLY A 59 9.44 -15.91 -11.78
CA GLY A 59 9.93 -14.62 -11.27
C GLY A 59 11.25 -14.17 -11.91
N ILE A 60 11.62 -12.92 -11.70
CA ILE A 60 12.93 -12.38 -12.02
C ILE A 60 13.54 -11.90 -10.71
N ASP A 61 14.67 -12.49 -10.33
CA ASP A 61 15.40 -12.10 -9.12
C ASP A 61 16.59 -11.25 -9.52
N LEU A 62 16.65 -10.01 -9.02
CA LEU A 62 17.83 -9.17 -9.15
C LEU A 62 18.62 -9.23 -7.85
N VAL A 63 19.84 -9.77 -7.92
CA VAL A 63 20.73 -9.97 -6.78
C VAL A 63 21.96 -9.10 -6.95
N LYS A 64 22.29 -8.33 -5.91
CA LYS A 64 23.55 -7.58 -5.85
C LYS A 64 24.64 -8.47 -5.24
N THR A 65 25.66 -8.79 -6.03
CA THR A 65 26.84 -9.58 -5.59
C THR A 65 28.09 -8.78 -5.92
N ASP A 66 28.97 -8.54 -4.95
CA ASP A 66 30.24 -7.81 -5.13
C ASP A 66 30.11 -6.44 -5.83
N SER A 67 29.07 -5.68 -5.49
CA SER A 67 28.73 -4.38 -6.09
C SER A 67 28.25 -4.42 -7.55
N VAL A 68 28.04 -5.61 -8.10
CA VAL A 68 27.49 -5.83 -9.44
C VAL A 68 26.07 -6.40 -9.33
N TRP A 69 25.15 -5.87 -10.14
CA TRP A 69 23.78 -6.37 -10.21
C TRP A 69 23.67 -7.51 -11.21
N ASN A 70 23.08 -8.61 -10.75
CA ASN A 70 22.87 -9.82 -11.54
C ASN A 70 21.37 -10.12 -11.60
N ILE A 71 20.84 -10.40 -12.79
CA ILE A 71 19.50 -10.99 -12.95
C ILE A 71 19.65 -12.51 -12.96
N ILE A 72 18.90 -13.18 -12.10
CA ILE A 72 18.68 -14.62 -12.12
C ILE A 72 17.31 -14.86 -12.75
N TYR A 73 17.31 -15.50 -13.91
CA TYR A 73 16.09 -15.93 -14.61
C TYR A 73 16.29 -17.33 -15.17
N ASN A 74 15.42 -18.28 -14.80
CA ASN A 74 15.50 -19.68 -15.24
C ASN A 74 16.90 -20.30 -15.07
N ASN A 75 17.52 -20.14 -13.89
CA ASN A 75 18.87 -20.59 -13.56
C ASN A 75 20.00 -19.99 -14.41
N LYS A 76 19.73 -18.95 -15.21
CA LYS A 76 20.75 -18.20 -15.94
C LYS A 76 20.99 -16.88 -15.24
N THR A 77 22.27 -16.53 -15.11
CA THR A 77 22.72 -15.27 -14.54
C THR A 77 23.08 -14.32 -15.67
N PHE A 78 22.48 -13.13 -15.68
CA PHE A 78 22.77 -12.08 -16.64
C PHE A 78 23.34 -10.87 -15.90
N LEU A 79 24.43 -10.31 -16.42
CA LEU A 79 24.99 -9.04 -15.94
C LEU A 79 24.05 -7.90 -16.34
N VAL A 80 23.73 -7.04 -15.38
CA VAL A 80 22.86 -5.88 -15.62
C VAL A 80 23.66 -4.61 -15.50
N ASP A 81 23.36 -3.66 -16.38
CA ASP A 81 23.89 -2.30 -16.28
C ASP A 81 23.36 -1.64 -15.00
N LYS A 82 24.29 -1.20 -14.15
CA LYS A 82 23.99 -0.49 -12.91
C LYS A 82 23.10 0.73 -13.15
N LEU A 83 23.26 1.43 -14.27
CA LEU A 83 22.47 2.62 -14.61
C LEU A 83 20.97 2.29 -14.74
N MET A 84 20.65 1.10 -15.25
CA MET A 84 19.26 0.66 -15.39
C MET A 84 18.62 0.39 -14.03
N ILE A 85 19.37 -0.22 -13.10
CA ILE A 85 18.89 -0.49 -11.73
C ILE A 85 18.74 0.79 -10.93
N ASP A 86 19.73 1.68 -10.99
CA ASP A 86 19.68 2.97 -10.30
C ASP A 86 18.49 3.80 -10.80
N SER A 87 18.18 3.74 -12.10
CA SER A 87 16.99 4.40 -12.68
C SER A 87 15.67 3.81 -12.18
N ILE A 88 15.59 2.49 -11.98
CA ILE A 88 14.39 1.83 -11.41
C ILE A 88 14.23 2.20 -9.94
N LEU A 89 15.32 2.16 -9.16
CA LEU A 89 15.31 2.52 -7.75
C LEU A 89 14.91 3.99 -7.53
N GLN A 90 15.45 4.91 -8.34
CA GLN A 90 15.05 6.31 -8.31
C GLN A 90 13.56 6.49 -8.66
N GLN A 91 13.05 5.75 -9.65
CA GLN A 91 11.62 5.80 -10.00
C GLN A 91 10.72 5.28 -8.87
N ILE A 92 11.17 4.30 -8.09
CA ILE A 92 10.41 3.78 -6.94
C ILE A 92 10.40 4.79 -5.80
N ASP A 93 11.53 5.46 -5.53
CA ASP A 93 11.64 6.46 -4.47
C ASP A 93 10.74 7.69 -4.69
N ILE A 94 10.56 8.09 -5.95
CA ILE A 94 9.65 9.19 -6.32
C ILE A 94 8.17 8.79 -6.38
N VAL A 95 7.82 7.51 -6.24
CA VAL A 95 6.41 7.06 -6.31
C VAL A 95 5.67 7.50 -5.05
N LYS A 96 4.91 8.59 -5.21
CA LYS A 96 4.01 9.11 -4.18
C LYS A 96 2.58 8.63 -4.43
N PRO A 97 1.89 8.11 -3.41
CA PRO A 97 0.51 7.67 -3.55
C PRO A 97 -0.41 8.88 -3.74
N ARG A 98 -1.02 9.00 -4.93
CA ARG A 98 -1.95 10.11 -5.22
C ARG A 98 -3.32 9.93 -4.57
N ARG A 99 -3.88 8.72 -4.58
CA ARG A 99 -5.20 8.40 -4.04
C ARG A 99 -5.32 6.89 -3.79
N ILE A 100 -5.98 6.50 -2.70
CA ILE A 100 -6.38 5.10 -2.46
C ILE A 100 -7.63 4.80 -3.29
N ALA A 101 -7.57 3.78 -4.15
CA ALA A 101 -8.72 3.35 -4.95
C ALA A 101 -9.75 2.55 -4.11
N SER A 102 -9.30 1.63 -3.26
CA SER A 102 -10.14 0.92 -2.30
C SER A 102 -9.30 0.35 -1.15
N LYS A 103 -9.91 0.21 0.03
CA LYS A 103 -9.31 -0.49 1.18
C LYS A 103 -9.77 -1.94 1.30
N GLN A 104 -10.78 -2.34 0.52
CA GLN A 104 -11.38 -3.66 0.61
C GLN A 104 -10.67 -4.62 -0.33
N LYS A 105 -10.29 -5.79 0.20
CA LYS A 105 -9.60 -6.85 -0.56
C LYS A 105 -10.43 -7.35 -1.75
N ILE A 106 -11.75 -7.30 -1.64
CA ILE A 106 -12.69 -7.69 -2.71
C ILE A 106 -12.49 -6.81 -3.95
N SER A 107 -12.25 -5.51 -3.78
CA SER A 107 -12.00 -4.61 -4.91
C SER A 107 -10.66 -4.85 -5.60
N TRP A 108 -9.73 -5.63 -5.03
CA TRP A 108 -8.42 -5.86 -5.65
C TRP A 108 -8.53 -6.61 -6.98
N ALA A 109 -9.54 -7.48 -7.12
CA ALA A 109 -9.83 -8.15 -8.38
C ALA A 109 -10.33 -7.16 -9.45
N GLU A 110 -11.15 -6.18 -9.06
CA GLU A 110 -11.67 -5.14 -9.96
C GLU A 110 -10.56 -4.20 -10.47
N TYR A 111 -9.50 -4.01 -9.68
CA TYR A 111 -8.33 -3.21 -10.04
C TYR A 111 -7.16 -4.06 -10.57
N GLU A 112 -7.35 -5.36 -10.81
CA GLU A 112 -6.32 -6.28 -11.30
C GLU A 112 -5.02 -6.33 -10.46
N VAL A 113 -5.09 -5.92 -9.18
CA VAL A 113 -3.94 -5.90 -8.24
C VAL A 113 -3.93 -7.12 -7.32
N ASN A 114 -4.64 -8.18 -7.66
CA ASN A 114 -4.58 -9.42 -6.89
C ASN A 114 -3.25 -10.16 -7.17
N ASP A 115 -2.89 -11.11 -6.29
CA ASP A 115 -1.63 -11.86 -6.35
C ASP A 115 -1.42 -12.64 -7.67
N SER A 116 -2.48 -12.80 -8.48
CA SER A 116 -2.45 -13.56 -9.74
C SER A 116 -2.41 -12.68 -10.99
N LEU A 117 -2.94 -11.46 -10.94
CA LEU A 117 -3.08 -10.54 -12.08
C LEU A 117 -2.05 -9.41 -12.04
N GLY A 118 -1.62 -9.01 -10.85
CA GLY A 118 -0.71 -7.90 -10.64
C GLY A 118 0.76 -8.22 -10.93
N THR A 119 1.57 -7.16 -11.01
CA THR A 119 3.02 -7.27 -10.91
C THR A 119 3.42 -6.99 -9.46
N LEU A 120 3.98 -7.98 -8.79
CA LEU A 120 4.52 -7.85 -7.44
C LEU A 120 6.01 -7.53 -7.53
N VAL A 121 6.41 -6.39 -6.98
CA VAL A 121 7.82 -6.01 -6.83
C VAL A 121 8.14 -6.01 -5.33
N SER A 122 8.92 -6.98 -4.89
CA SER A 122 9.39 -7.07 -3.51
C SER A 122 10.84 -6.64 -3.42
N ILE A 123 11.12 -5.66 -2.57
CA ILE A 123 12.46 -5.11 -2.36
C ILE A 123 12.92 -5.55 -0.96
N TYR A 124 14.09 -6.18 -0.88
CA TYR A 124 14.68 -6.61 0.38
C TYR A 124 16.00 -5.89 0.62
N ASP A 125 16.10 -5.35 1.84
CA ASP A 125 17.34 -4.87 2.42
C ASP A 125 18.20 -6.06 2.89
N GLN A 126 19.52 -5.92 2.81
CA GLN A 126 20.52 -6.81 3.39
C GLN A 126 20.21 -7.18 4.87
N LYS A 127 19.57 -6.29 5.64
CA LYS A 127 19.18 -6.55 7.04
C LYS A 127 17.89 -7.37 7.21
N ASN A 128 17.03 -7.48 6.19
CA ASN A 128 15.71 -8.11 6.28
C ASN A 128 15.56 -9.30 5.32
N LYS A 129 16.58 -10.14 5.20
CA LYS A 129 16.41 -11.51 4.71
C LYS A 129 15.75 -12.36 5.81
N LYS A 130 14.42 -12.42 5.81
CA LYS A 130 13.65 -13.48 6.48
C LYS A 130 12.75 -14.17 5.48
#